data_AF-A0A9E4LLE9-F1
#
_entry.id   AF-A0A9E4LLE9-F1
#
_cell.length_a   1.000
_cell.length_b   1.000
_cell.length_c   1.000
_cell.angle_alpha   90.00
_cell.angle_beta   90.00
_cell.angle_gamma   90.00
#
_symmetry.space_group_name_H-M   'P 1'
#
loop_
_entity.id
_entity.type
_entity.pdbx_description
1 polymer ?
#
loop_
_entity_poly.entity_id
_entity_poly.type
_entity_poly.pdbx_seq_one_letter_code
_entity_poly.pdbx_strand_id
1 'polypeptide(L)'
;MTAARTLLRSWLPPVVAAVVIFGGWEAVLAILRPDGFVLPPPSEIGSAVAENFDAILTATGVTGFIIITGLIAGVVVGATFALLVTAFRAANETLTPLAVAVNAVPIIALAPIFNAWFGILSPRSNQAVVV
;
A
#
# COMPACT_ATOMS: atom_id res chain seq x y z
N MET A 1 -41.78 4.77 -2.41
CA MET A 1 -41.25 6.02 -3.00
C MET A 1 -40.37 6.84 -2.03
N THR A 2 -40.29 6.51 -0.74
CA THR A 2 -39.44 7.20 0.26
C THR A 2 -37.97 6.77 0.22
N ALA A 3 -37.67 5.46 0.10
CA ALA A 3 -36.28 4.96 0.09
C ALA A 3 -35.41 5.55 -1.04
N ALA A 4 -35.97 5.68 -2.26
CA ALA A 4 -35.28 6.27 -3.40
C ALA A 4 -34.95 7.76 -3.19
N ARG A 5 -35.84 8.52 -2.52
CA ARG A 5 -35.59 9.93 -2.17
C ARG A 5 -34.53 10.08 -1.08
N THR A 6 -34.49 9.17 -0.12
CA THR A 6 -33.49 9.16 0.95
C THR A 6 -32.11 8.81 0.40
N LEU A 7 -32.02 7.80 -0.46
CA LEU A 7 -30.78 7.44 -1.16
C LEU A 7 -30.31 8.58 -2.08
N LEU A 8 -31.21 9.17 -2.87
CA LEU A 8 -30.82 10.29 -3.74
C LEU A 8 -30.28 11.48 -2.91
N ARG A 9 -30.91 11.79 -1.77
CA ARG A 9 -30.46 12.88 -0.88
C ARG A 9 -29.16 12.56 -0.15
N SER A 10 -28.83 11.29 0.09
CA SER A 10 -27.56 10.88 0.72
C SER A 10 -26.39 10.81 -0.26
N TRP A 11 -26.65 10.44 -1.52
CA TRP A 11 -25.63 10.31 -2.56
C TRP A 11 -25.41 11.60 -3.35
N LEU A 12 -26.39 12.52 -3.39
CA LEU A 12 -26.26 13.79 -4.12
C LEU A 12 -25.11 14.66 -3.58
N PRO A 13 -24.95 14.91 -2.26
CA PRO A 13 -23.83 15.72 -1.76
C PRO A 13 -22.44 15.18 -2.14
N PRO A 14 -22.09 13.89 -1.96
CA PRO A 14 -20.77 13.38 -2.33
C PRO A 14 -20.54 13.34 -3.85
N VAL A 15 -21.58 13.06 -4.65
CA VAL A 15 -21.44 13.09 -6.12
C VAL A 15 -21.19 14.51 -6.62
N VAL A 16 -21.93 15.50 -6.11
CA VAL A 16 -21.70 16.92 -6.45
C VAL A 16 -20.29 17.34 -6.03
N ALA A 17 -19.86 16.97 -4.82
CA ALA A 17 -18.51 17.26 -4.36
C ALA A 17 -17.45 16.63 -5.28
N ALA A 18 -17.60 15.36 -5.65
CA ALA A 18 -16.68 14.69 -6.57
C ALA A 18 -16.63 15.39 -7.94
N VAL A 19 -17.78 15.72 -8.53
CA VAL A 19 -17.85 16.43 -9.81
C VAL A 19 -17.18 17.80 -9.73
N VAL A 20 -17.41 18.56 -8.66
CA VAL A 20 -16.77 19.87 -8.46
C VAL A 20 -15.25 19.73 -8.30
N ILE A 21 -14.78 18.72 -7.55
CA ILE A 21 -13.35 18.50 -7.32
C ILE A 21 -12.66 18.06 -8.62
N PHE A 22 -13.14 16.99 -9.27
CA PHE A 22 -12.51 16.47 -10.48
C PHE A 22 -12.69 17.42 -11.67
N GLY A 23 -13.86 18.02 -11.83
CA GLY A 23 -14.09 19.03 -12.88
C GLY A 23 -13.29 20.31 -12.65
N GLY A 24 -13.16 20.75 -11.40
CA GLY A 24 -12.31 21.87 -11.03
C GLY A 24 -10.83 21.59 -11.30
N TRP A 25 -10.34 20.41 -10.91
CA TRP A 25 -8.97 19.96 -11.20
C TRP A 25 -8.69 19.91 -12.70
N GLU A 26 -9.57 19.28 -13.48
CA GLU A 26 -9.47 19.24 -14.95
C GLU A 26 -9.42 20.67 -15.54
N ALA A 27 -10.33 21.56 -15.13
CA ALA A 27 -10.38 22.93 -15.63
C ALA A 27 -9.13 23.74 -15.27
N VAL A 28 -8.64 23.61 -14.05
CA VAL A 28 -7.42 24.27 -13.56
C VAL A 28 -6.22 23.87 -14.41
N LEU A 29 -6.05 22.57 -14.69
CA LEU A 29 -4.94 22.08 -15.52
C LEU A 29 -5.09 22.47 -16.99
N ALA A 30 -6.30 22.49 -17.53
CA ALA A 30 -6.56 22.93 -18.89
C ALA A 30 -6.20 24.42 -19.12
N ILE A 31 -6.35 25.25 -18.08
CA ILE A 31 -6.04 26.69 -18.10
C ILE A 31 -4.56 26.94 -17.85
N LEU A 32 -4.00 26.38 -16.77
CA LEU A 32 -2.62 26.64 -16.34
C LEU A 32 -1.58 26.01 -17.26
N ARG A 33 -1.93 24.88 -17.91
CA ARG A 33 -1.05 24.12 -18.81
C ARG A 33 0.38 23.98 -18.26
N PRO A 34 0.54 23.47 -17.02
CA PRO A 34 1.87 23.25 -16.47
C PRO A 34 2.64 22.28 -17.37
N ASP A 35 3.97 22.42 -17.43
CA ASP A 35 4.82 21.45 -18.13
C ASP A 35 4.45 20.04 -17.62
N GLY A 36 3.92 19.20 -18.52
CA GLY A 36 2.97 18.12 -18.23
C GLY A 36 3.46 16.93 -17.40
N PHE A 37 4.58 17.07 -16.69
CA PHE A 37 5.20 16.00 -15.92
C PHE A 37 4.77 15.95 -14.45
N VAL A 38 4.23 17.05 -13.89
CA VAL A 38 4.01 17.15 -12.43
C VAL A 38 2.61 16.69 -12.01
N LEU A 39 1.56 16.94 -12.81
CA LEU A 39 0.19 16.58 -12.46
C LEU A 39 -0.68 16.38 -13.72
N PRO A 40 -1.00 15.13 -14.10
CA PRO A 40 -1.87 14.87 -15.24
C PRO A 40 -3.34 15.21 -14.92
N PRO A 41 -4.15 15.61 -15.91
CA PRO A 41 -5.59 15.79 -15.74
C PRO A 41 -6.30 14.46 -15.41
N PRO A 42 -7.39 14.50 -14.62
CA PRO A 42 -8.21 13.33 -14.32
C PRO A 42 -8.61 12.49 -15.53
N SER A 43 -8.89 13.12 -16.67
CA SER A 43 -9.24 12.44 -17.92
C SER A 43 -8.10 11.53 -18.43
N GLU A 44 -6.86 12.00 -18.41
CA GLU A 44 -5.66 11.24 -18.78
C GLU A 44 -5.37 10.09 -17.81
N ILE A 45 -5.64 10.29 -16.51
CA ILE A 45 -5.53 9.21 -15.52
C ILE A 45 -6.53 8.09 -15.88
N GLY A 46 -7.77 8.47 -16.20
CA GLY A 46 -8.81 7.52 -16.59
C GLY A 46 -8.46 6.73 -17.84
N SER A 47 -7.92 7.38 -18.88
CA SER A 47 -7.46 6.69 -20.09
C SER A 47 -6.28 5.78 -19.80
N ALA A 48 -5.28 6.24 -19.04
CA ALA A 48 -4.12 5.44 -18.67
C ALA A 48 -4.50 4.19 -17.85
N VAL A 49 -5.49 4.31 -16.96
CA VAL A 49 -6.01 3.15 -16.20
C VAL A 49 -6.68 2.14 -17.13
N ALA A 50 -7.48 2.59 -18.11
CA ALA A 50 -8.12 1.69 -19.06
C ALA A 50 -7.10 1.01 -19.98
N GLU A 51 -6.11 1.76 -20.47
CA GLU A 51 -5.05 1.25 -21.35
C GLU A 51 -4.12 0.26 -20.64
N ASN A 52 -3.85 0.46 -19.35
CA ASN A 52 -2.93 -0.35 -18.56
C ASN A 52 -3.64 -1.27 -17.56
N PHE A 53 -4.94 -1.51 -17.75
CA PHE A 53 -5.77 -2.22 -16.77
C PHE A 53 -5.21 -3.61 -16.41
N ASP A 54 -4.79 -4.38 -17.41
CA ASP A 54 -4.22 -5.72 -17.21
C ASP A 54 -2.89 -5.68 -16.43
N ALA A 55 -2.06 -4.68 -16.70
CA ALA A 55 -0.80 -4.47 -15.99
C ALA A 55 -1.07 -4.06 -14.53
N ILE A 56 -2.03 -3.17 -14.30
CA ILE A 56 -2.46 -2.73 -12.96
C ILE A 56 -3.00 -3.93 -12.18
N LEU A 57 -3.87 -4.75 -12.78
CA LEU A 57 -4.41 -5.95 -12.14
C LEU A 57 -3.31 -6.95 -11.79
N THR A 58 -2.38 -7.18 -12.71
CA THR A 58 -1.24 -8.07 -12.47
C THR A 58 -0.37 -7.56 -11.33
N ALA A 59 0.00 -6.28 -11.35
CA ALA A 59 0.80 -5.65 -10.30
C ALA A 59 0.08 -5.66 -8.94
N THR A 60 -1.23 -5.43 -8.95
CA THR A 60 -2.09 -5.52 -7.75
C THR A 60 -2.11 -6.93 -7.19
N GLY A 61 -2.25 -7.95 -8.06
CA GLY A 61 -2.23 -9.35 -7.66
C GLY A 61 -0.90 -9.77 -7.04
N VAL A 62 0.22 -9.40 -7.68
CA VAL A 62 1.57 -9.68 -7.15
C VAL A 62 1.79 -8.99 -5.81
N THR A 63 1.41 -7.72 -5.67
CA THR A 63 1.53 -6.96 -4.42
C THR A 63 0.66 -7.56 -3.32
N GLY A 64 -0.60 -7.90 -3.64
CA GLY A 64 -1.52 -8.55 -2.73
C GLY A 64 -0.99 -9.90 -2.24
N PHE A 65 -0.40 -10.70 -3.13
CA PHE A 65 0.25 -11.96 -2.76
C PHE A 65 1.42 -11.74 -1.79
N ILE A 66 2.31 -10.78 -2.08
CA ILE A 66 3.45 -10.44 -1.21
C ILE A 66 2.96 -10.03 0.18
N ILE A 67 1.96 -9.15 0.26
CA ILE A 67 1.41 -8.65 1.53
C ILE A 67 0.76 -9.79 2.33
N ILE A 68 -0.10 -10.60 1.70
CA ILE A 68 -0.83 -11.66 2.41
C ILE A 68 0.14 -12.73 2.93
N THR A 69 1.08 -13.16 2.09
CA THR A 69 2.06 -14.19 2.49
C THR A 69 3.07 -13.65 3.52
N GLY A 70 3.49 -12.39 3.39
CA GLY A 70 4.31 -11.70 4.38
C GLY A 70 3.59 -11.57 5.72
N LEU A 71 2.33 -11.11 5.72
CA LEU A 71 1.52 -10.99 6.93
C LEU A 71 1.35 -12.33 7.65
N ILE A 72 1.01 -13.40 6.93
CA ILE A 72 0.86 -14.73 7.53
C ILE A 72 2.18 -15.18 8.17
N ALA A 73 3.30 -15.05 7.46
CA ALA A 73 4.61 -15.42 7.97
C ALA A 73 5.02 -14.58 9.20
N GLY A 74 4.87 -13.25 9.12
CA GLY A 74 5.17 -12.32 10.21
C GLY A 74 4.32 -12.57 11.45
N VAL A 75 3.02 -12.84 11.28
CA VAL A 75 2.14 -13.20 12.40
C VAL A 75 2.59 -14.50 13.06
N VAL A 76 2.90 -15.53 12.28
CA VAL A 76 3.36 -16.83 12.83
C VAL A 76 4.67 -16.67 13.59
N VAL A 77 5.65 -15.98 13.01
CA VAL A 77 6.97 -15.74 13.63
C VAL A 77 6.83 -14.86 14.88
N GLY A 78 6.11 -13.74 14.76
CA GLY A 78 5.87 -12.80 15.85
C GLY A 78 5.12 -13.42 17.02
N ALA A 79 4.05 -14.18 16.75
CA ALA A 79 3.30 -14.89 17.78
C ALA A 79 4.18 -15.95 18.49
N THR A 80 5.00 -16.67 17.72
CA THR A 80 5.95 -17.64 18.29
C THR A 80 6.95 -16.95 19.23
N PHE A 81 7.55 -15.83 18.81
CA PHE A 81 8.45 -15.09 19.68
C PHE A 81 7.76 -14.49 20.90
N ALA A 82 6.54 -13.98 20.77
CA ALA A 82 5.76 -13.47 21.89
C ALA A 82 5.51 -14.56 22.94
N LEU A 83 5.15 -15.78 22.52
CA LEU A 83 4.99 -16.93 23.41
C LEU A 83 6.31 -17.31 24.09
N LEU A 84 7.43 -17.35 23.35
CA LEU A 84 8.75 -17.68 23.91
C LEU A 84 9.21 -16.66 24.95
N VAL A 85 9.08 -15.37 24.64
CA VAL A 85 9.44 -14.27 25.54
C VAL A 85 8.58 -14.27 26.80
N THR A 86 7.28 -14.59 26.67
CA THR A 86 6.37 -14.68 27.82
C THR A 86 6.67 -15.92 28.68
N ALA A 87 7.04 -17.05 28.06
CA ALA A 87 7.27 -18.30 28.77
C ALA A 87 8.65 -18.37 29.45
N PHE A 88 9.68 -17.72 28.89
CA PHE A 88 11.05 -17.85 29.36
C PHE A 88 11.70 -16.50 29.63
N ARG A 89 12.11 -16.26 30.88
CA ARG A 89 12.80 -15.03 31.28
C ARG A 89 14.08 -14.77 30.47
N ALA A 90 14.90 -15.80 30.22
CA ALA A 90 16.10 -15.69 29.39
C ALA A 90 15.79 -15.27 27.94
N ALA A 91 14.68 -15.76 27.37
CA ALA A 91 14.24 -15.37 26.03
C ALA A 91 13.80 -13.90 26.00
N ASN A 92 13.07 -13.43 27.02
CA ASN A 92 12.73 -12.01 27.15
C ASN A 92 13.96 -11.10 27.24
N GLU A 93 14.92 -11.45 28.10
CA GLU A 93 16.14 -10.65 28.30
C GLU A 93 17.03 -10.61 27.04
N THR A 94 16.91 -11.59 26.14
CA THR A 94 17.73 -11.68 24.92
C THR A 94 17.01 -11.19 23.67
N LEU A 95 15.78 -11.66 23.42
CA LEU A 95 15.05 -11.40 22.17
C LEU A 95 14.40 -10.03 22.15
N THR A 96 13.93 -9.51 23.29
CA THR A 96 13.27 -8.20 23.34
C THR A 96 14.21 -7.06 22.90
N PRO A 97 15.47 -6.96 23.39
CA PRO A 97 16.41 -5.95 22.89
C PRO A 97 16.72 -6.09 21.39
N LEU A 98 16.87 -7.33 20.90
CA LEU A 98 17.11 -7.60 19.48
C LEU A 98 15.92 -7.18 18.60
N ALA A 99 14.70 -7.48 19.04
CA ALA A 99 13.49 -7.08 18.35
C ALA A 99 13.39 -5.54 18.25
N VAL A 100 13.71 -4.83 19.33
CA VAL A 100 13.76 -3.36 19.32
C VAL A 100 14.83 -2.85 18.35
N ALA A 101 16.02 -3.46 18.35
CA ALA A 101 17.11 -3.08 17.45
C ALA A 101 16.73 -3.26 15.97
N VAL A 102 16.11 -4.39 15.61
CA VAL A 102 15.64 -4.66 14.23
C VAL A 102 14.54 -3.67 13.82
N ASN A 103 13.57 -3.40 14.71
CA ASN A 103 12.49 -2.43 14.43
C ASN A 103 13.00 -1.00 14.25
N ALA A 104 14.14 -0.65 14.83
CA ALA A 104 14.76 0.67 14.66
C ALA A 104 15.42 0.85 13.28
N VAL A 105 15.66 -0.23 12.52
CA VAL A 105 16.31 -0.15 11.20
C VAL A 105 15.32 0.37 10.16
N PRO A 106 15.63 1.47 9.45
CA PRO A 106 14.77 1.97 8.37
C PRO A 106 14.65 0.97 7.23
N ILE A 107 13.44 0.84 6.66
CA ILE A 107 13.17 -0.04 5.51
C ILE A 107 14.12 0.23 4.33
N ILE A 108 14.46 1.50 4.08
CA ILE A 108 15.37 1.90 3.00
C ILE A 108 16.78 1.31 3.14
N ALA A 109 17.20 0.95 4.36
CA ALA A 109 18.47 0.28 4.62
C ALA A 109 18.36 -1.25 4.46
N LEU A 110 17.19 -1.83 4.74
CA LEU A 110 16.94 -3.28 4.64
C LEU A 110 16.71 -3.74 3.20
N ALA A 111 15.98 -2.96 2.40
CA ALA A 111 15.63 -3.35 1.03
C ALA A 111 16.85 -3.73 0.15
N PRO A 112 17.97 -2.99 0.14
CA PRO A 112 19.17 -3.38 -0.60
C PRO A 112 19.78 -4.71 -0.15
N ILE A 113 19.72 -5.02 1.15
CA ILE A 113 20.25 -6.28 1.71
C ILE A 113 19.42 -7.45 1.22
N PHE A 114 18.09 -7.35 1.30
CA PHE A 114 17.19 -8.39 0.80
C PHE A 114 17.26 -8.53 -0.72
N ASN A 115 17.46 -7.44 -1.45
CA ASN A 115 17.70 -7.47 -2.88
C ASN A 115 19.00 -8.23 -3.22
N ALA A 116 20.05 -8.08 -2.42
CA ALA A 116 21.30 -8.83 -2.61
C ALA A 116 21.14 -10.32 -2.29
N TRP A 117 20.34 -10.69 -1.29
CA TRP A 117 20.12 -12.08 -0.89
C TRP A 117 19.15 -12.83 -1.79
N PHE A 118 18.04 -12.20 -2.18
CA PHE A 118 16.92 -12.85 -2.87
C PHE A 118 16.80 -12.45 -4.34
N GLY A 119 17.51 -11.40 -4.77
CA GLY A 119 17.45 -10.83 -6.12
C GLY A 119 16.38 -9.74 -6.23
N ILE A 120 16.70 -8.67 -6.98
CA ILE A 120 15.83 -7.50 -7.20
C ILE A 120 14.47 -7.84 -7.82
N LEU A 121 14.45 -8.84 -8.71
CA LEU A 121 13.22 -9.24 -9.42
C LEU A 121 12.41 -10.31 -8.67
N SER A 122 12.89 -10.75 -7.52
CA SER A 122 12.25 -11.81 -6.74
C SER A 122 11.21 -11.23 -5.78
N PRO A 123 9.95 -11.72 -5.79
CA PRO A 123 8.94 -11.31 -4.80
C PRO A 123 9.37 -11.52 -3.35
N ARG A 124 10.30 -12.45 -3.11
CA ARG A 124 10.83 -12.77 -1.78
C ARG A 124 11.61 -11.62 -1.16
N SER A 125 12.22 -10.75 -1.98
CA SER A 125 12.93 -9.57 -1.47
C SER A 125 11.96 -8.62 -0.76
N ASN A 126 10.85 -8.28 -1.45
CA ASN A 126 9.81 -7.43 -0.88
C ASN A 126 9.08 -8.14 0.28
N GLN A 127 8.84 -9.44 0.18
CA GLN A 127 8.18 -10.21 1.24
C GLN A 127 8.99 -10.19 2.56
N ALA A 128 10.31 -10.28 2.49
CA ALA A 128 11.18 -10.21 3.67
C ALA A 128 11.16 -8.85 4.38
N VAL A 129 10.80 -7.77 3.68
CA VAL A 129 10.62 -6.43 4.27
C VAL A 129 9.33 -6.35 5.10
N VAL A 130 8.29 -7.07 4.69
CA VAL A 130 6.95 -6.99 5.31
C VAL A 130 6.76 -7.97 6.48
N VAL A 131 7.66 -8.95 6.61
CA VAL A 131 7.68 -9.97 7.69
C VAL A 131 8.43 -9.43 8.89
#